data_AF-A0A0Q8WQ61-F1
#
_entry.id   AF-A0A0Q8WQ61-F1
#
_cell.length_a   1.000
_cell.length_b   1.000
_cell.length_c   1.000
_cell.angle_alpha   90.00
_cell.angle_beta   90.00
_cell.angle_gamma   90.00
#
_symmetry.space_group_name_H-M   'P 1'
#
loop_
_entity.id
_entity.type
_entity.pdbx_description
1 polymer ?
#
loop_
_entity_poly.entity_id
_entity_poly.type
_entity_poly.pdbx_seq_one_letter_code
_entity_poly.pdbx_strand_id
1 'polypeptide(L)'
;MSDQSDQDDQGDKFADLPEARARGLRKMEEVYGFDMTDGTGDFFRYTAEHLFGDIWQRPGLSTRDRRLFLIGMLVGQRANDVLGIQVPAALANGELDEEALRELVILACHYDGWPNGSRMNSVVEDAIAKAERARAKARPTE
;
A
#
# COMPACT_ATOMS: atom_id res chain seq x y z
N MET A 1 -26.49 23.47 16.28
CA MET A 1 -26.26 23.26 14.84
C MET A 1 -24.95 23.95 14.52
N SER A 2 -23.86 23.31 14.93
CA SER A 2 -22.50 23.81 14.79
C SER A 2 -21.91 23.15 13.57
N ASP A 3 -21.47 24.02 12.66
CA ASP A 3 -20.89 23.76 11.36
C ASP A 3 -19.74 22.76 11.46
N GLN A 4 -19.83 21.70 10.66
CA GLN A 4 -18.87 20.61 10.61
C GLN A 4 -18.47 20.42 9.14
N SER A 5 -18.06 21.51 8.52
CA SER A 5 -17.70 21.59 7.10
C SER A 5 -16.25 22.03 6.83
N ASP A 6 -15.41 22.15 7.88
CA ASP A 6 -14.01 22.60 7.76
C ASP A 6 -12.96 21.47 7.75
N GLN A 7 -13.29 20.29 7.23
CA GLN A 7 -12.30 19.29 6.87
C GLN A 7 -12.45 18.93 5.39
N ASP A 8 -11.39 19.19 4.63
CA ASP A 8 -11.10 18.68 3.27
C ASP A 8 -11.31 19.64 2.08
N ASP A 9 -10.98 20.93 2.23
CA ASP A 9 -10.50 21.75 1.09
C ASP A 9 -8.96 21.85 1.10
N GLN A 10 -8.30 20.69 1.14
CA GLN A 10 -6.92 20.59 0.65
C GLN A 10 -7.05 20.31 -0.84
N GLY A 11 -7.09 21.38 -1.65
CA GLY A 11 -7.13 21.27 -3.10
C GLY A 11 -6.10 20.27 -3.63
N ASP A 12 -6.43 19.54 -4.71
CA ASP A 12 -5.56 18.52 -5.30
C ASP A 12 -4.15 19.09 -5.53
N LYS A 13 -3.20 18.68 -4.69
CA LYS A 13 -1.81 19.17 -4.72
C LYS A 13 -1.07 18.83 -6.01
N PHE A 14 -1.64 17.99 -6.87
CA PHE A 14 -1.10 17.64 -8.18
C PHE A 14 -1.83 18.32 -9.34
N ALA A 15 -2.81 19.20 -9.08
CA ALA A 15 -3.66 19.82 -10.10
C ALA A 15 -2.89 20.62 -11.17
N ASP A 16 -1.73 21.20 -10.81
CA ASP A 16 -0.91 22.01 -11.72
C ASP A 16 0.03 21.16 -12.61
N LEU A 17 0.07 19.84 -12.41
CA LEU A 17 0.92 18.93 -13.18
C LEU A 17 0.21 18.43 -14.46
N PRO A 18 0.96 17.99 -15.49
CA PRO A 18 0.37 17.30 -16.63
C PRO A 18 -0.53 16.14 -16.18
N GLU A 19 -1.70 15.96 -16.82
CA GLU A 19 -2.71 15.00 -16.34
C GLU A 19 -2.18 13.56 -16.16
N ALA A 20 -1.32 13.09 -17.07
CA ALA A 20 -0.68 11.77 -16.94
C ALA A 20 0.17 11.65 -15.65
N ARG A 21 0.83 12.74 -15.28
CA ARG A 21 1.66 12.85 -14.10
C ARG A 21 0.83 12.95 -12.83
N ALA A 22 -0.16 13.84 -12.80
CA ALA A 22 -1.07 14.04 -11.68
C ALA A 22 -1.85 12.75 -11.35
N ARG A 23 -2.44 12.10 -12.36
CA ARG A 23 -3.15 10.82 -12.21
C ARG A 23 -2.24 9.73 -11.65
N GLY A 24 -0.99 9.70 -12.10
CA GLY A 24 0.02 8.77 -11.61
C GLY A 24 0.36 8.97 -10.13
N LEU A 25 0.62 10.22 -9.74
CA LEU A 25 0.94 10.57 -8.36
C LEU A 25 -0.21 10.32 -7.39
N ARG A 26 -1.45 10.66 -7.79
CA ARG A 26 -2.66 10.34 -7.02
C ARG A 26 -2.78 8.83 -6.77
N LYS A 27 -2.60 8.02 -7.82
CA LYS A 27 -2.68 6.56 -7.66
C LYS A 27 -1.53 5.99 -6.86
N MET A 28 -0.33 6.54 -7.01
CA MET A 28 0.85 6.10 -6.26
C MET A 28 0.68 6.37 -4.76
N GLU A 29 0.18 7.56 -4.40
CA GLU A 29 -0.17 7.92 -3.03
C GLU A 29 -1.25 7.02 -2.46
N GLU A 30 -2.34 6.77 -3.21
CA GLU A 30 -3.39 5.82 -2.82
C GLU A 30 -2.83 4.42 -2.56
N VAL A 31 -2.00 3.89 -3.46
CA VAL A 31 -1.48 2.51 -3.36
C VAL A 31 -0.50 2.35 -2.20
N TYR A 32 0.27 3.38 -1.87
CA TYR A 32 1.26 3.30 -0.81
C TYR A 32 0.77 3.82 0.55
N GLY A 33 -0.26 4.65 0.59
CA GLY A 33 -0.81 5.23 1.81
C GLY A 33 0.12 6.23 2.51
N PHE A 34 1.07 6.84 1.79
CA PHE A 34 1.93 7.89 2.32
C PHE A 34 1.96 9.12 1.41
N ASP A 35 2.17 10.29 2.02
CA ASP A 35 2.25 11.58 1.35
C ASP A 35 3.32 11.57 0.25
N MET A 36 2.90 11.73 -1.00
CA MET A 36 3.75 11.68 -2.18
C MET A 36 4.16 13.08 -2.64
N THR A 37 5.43 13.20 -3.04
CA THR A 37 5.98 14.39 -3.67
C THR A 37 6.34 14.11 -5.13
N ASP A 38 6.25 15.12 -5.99
CA ASP A 38 6.66 15.00 -7.39
C ASP A 38 8.19 14.88 -7.52
N GLY A 39 8.69 13.68 -7.79
CA GLY A 39 10.12 13.38 -7.97
C GLY A 39 10.64 13.70 -9.37
N THR A 40 11.96 13.80 -9.54
CA THR A 40 12.57 14.17 -10.84
C THR A 40 13.12 12.96 -11.62
N GLY A 41 13.34 13.14 -12.92
CA GLY A 41 14.05 12.18 -13.78
C GLY A 41 13.17 11.07 -14.37
N ASP A 42 13.72 10.38 -15.37
CA ASP A 42 12.98 9.39 -16.17
C ASP A 42 12.52 8.18 -15.36
N PHE A 43 13.32 7.71 -14.40
CA PHE A 43 12.92 6.60 -13.54
C PHE A 43 11.60 6.91 -12.83
N PHE A 44 11.53 8.05 -12.15
CA PHE A 44 10.33 8.45 -11.44
C PHE A 44 9.20 8.84 -12.39
N ARG A 45 9.51 9.36 -13.59
CA ARG A 45 8.53 9.53 -14.68
C ARG A 45 7.83 8.23 -15.05
N TYR A 46 8.57 7.17 -15.34
CA TYR A 46 7.99 5.86 -15.65
C TYR A 46 7.21 5.27 -14.47
N THR A 47 7.70 5.44 -13.24
CA THR A 47 6.98 4.99 -12.05
C THR A 47 5.64 5.69 -11.91
N ALA A 48 5.60 7.02 -11.90
CA ALA A 48 4.35 7.73 -11.70
C ALA A 48 3.42 7.61 -12.92
N GLU A 49 3.87 7.98 -14.11
CA GLU A 49 2.99 8.12 -15.29
C GLU A 49 2.57 6.77 -15.87
N HIS A 50 3.46 5.78 -15.88
CA HIS A 50 3.19 4.50 -16.53
C HIS A 50 2.77 3.42 -15.52
N LEU A 51 3.58 3.13 -14.51
CA LEU A 51 3.23 2.09 -13.54
C LEU A 51 1.96 2.47 -12.77
N PHE A 52 1.93 3.64 -12.13
CA PHE A 52 0.77 4.05 -11.34
C PHE A 52 -0.32 4.73 -12.18
N GLY A 53 0.05 5.54 -13.17
CA GLY A 53 -0.87 6.26 -14.05
C GLY A 53 -1.57 5.41 -15.10
N ASP A 54 -1.11 4.18 -15.35
CA ASP A 54 -1.73 3.23 -16.29
C ASP A 54 -1.84 1.83 -15.68
N ILE A 55 -0.73 1.13 -15.43
CA ILE A 55 -0.74 -0.32 -15.09
C ILE A 55 -1.60 -0.65 -13.86
N TRP A 56 -1.50 0.13 -12.79
CA TRP A 56 -2.31 -0.05 -11.56
C TRP A 56 -3.79 0.32 -11.73
N GLN A 57 -4.15 1.01 -12.81
CA GLN A 57 -5.50 1.50 -13.08
C GLN A 57 -6.22 0.72 -14.19
N ARG A 58 -5.52 -0.20 -14.88
CA ARG A 58 -6.13 -1.04 -15.92
C ARG A 58 -7.36 -1.79 -15.39
N PRO A 59 -8.38 -2.06 -16.23
CA PRO A 59 -9.50 -2.90 -15.81
C PRO A 59 -9.07 -4.37 -15.67
N GLY A 60 -9.91 -5.17 -15.00
CA GLY A 60 -9.80 -6.64 -14.97
C GLY A 60 -9.35 -7.23 -13.63
N LEU A 61 -8.66 -6.45 -12.78
CA LEU A 61 -8.33 -6.82 -11.41
C LEU A 61 -8.70 -5.68 -10.47
N SER A 62 -9.07 -5.99 -9.23
CA SER A 62 -9.17 -4.99 -8.16
C SER A 62 -7.78 -4.60 -7.63
N THR A 63 -7.69 -3.53 -6.83
CA THR A 63 -6.44 -3.20 -6.11
C THR A 63 -6.03 -4.36 -5.19
N ARG A 64 -7.00 -4.96 -4.49
CA ARG A 64 -6.79 -6.14 -3.64
C ARG A 64 -6.19 -7.32 -4.40
N ASP A 65 -6.71 -7.65 -5.58
CA ASP A 65 -6.21 -8.78 -6.36
C ASP A 65 -4.78 -8.52 -6.87
N ARG A 66 -4.48 -7.28 -7.28
CA ARG A 66 -3.11 -6.87 -7.62
C ARG A 66 -2.18 -7.01 -6.42
N ARG A 67 -2.64 -6.61 -5.23
CA ARG A 67 -1.85 -6.70 -4.00
C ARG A 67 -1.53 -8.15 -3.65
N LEU A 68 -2.52 -9.04 -3.73
CA LEU A 68 -2.32 -10.48 -3.52
C LEU A 68 -1.25 -11.05 -4.46
N PHE A 69 -1.37 -10.76 -5.76
CA PHE A 69 -0.41 -11.23 -6.74
C PHE A 69 0.99 -10.66 -6.49
N LEU A 70 1.10 -9.36 -6.23
CA LEU A 70 2.38 -8.69 -5.96
C LEU A 70 3.04 -9.23 -4.69
N ILE A 71 2.32 -9.36 -3.58
CA ILE A 71 2.86 -9.94 -2.33
C ILE A 71 3.37 -11.35 -2.58
N GLY A 72 2.60 -12.20 -3.27
CA GLY A 72 3.02 -13.56 -3.62
C GLY A 72 4.33 -13.59 -4.42
N MET A 73 4.47 -12.72 -5.43
CA MET A 73 5.72 -12.61 -6.19
C MET A 73 6.89 -12.15 -5.31
N LEU A 74 6.69 -11.15 -4.46
CA LEU A 74 7.76 -10.60 -3.63
C LEU A 74 8.26 -11.60 -2.59
N VAL A 75 7.37 -12.44 -2.04
CA VAL A 75 7.74 -13.57 -1.18
C VAL A 75 8.65 -14.53 -1.93
N GLY A 76 8.23 -15.01 -3.11
CA GLY A 76 9.03 -15.93 -3.91
C GLY A 76 10.38 -15.35 -4.38
N GLN A 77 10.46 -14.03 -4.55
CA GLN A 77 11.69 -13.31 -4.88
C GLN A 77 12.57 -12.97 -3.68
N ARG A 78 12.11 -13.22 -2.45
CA ARG A 78 12.79 -12.81 -1.20
C ARG A 78 13.01 -11.30 -1.09
N ALA A 79 12.16 -10.51 -1.75
CA ALA A 79 12.20 -9.04 -1.77
C ALA A 79 11.57 -8.45 -0.50
N ASN A 80 12.18 -8.75 0.65
CA ASN A 80 11.64 -8.44 1.98
C ASN A 80 11.56 -6.93 2.27
N ASP A 81 12.46 -6.15 1.67
CA ASP A 81 12.46 -4.69 1.69
C ASP A 81 11.19 -4.12 1.06
N VAL A 82 10.79 -4.65 -0.11
CA VAL A 82 9.56 -4.23 -0.78
C VAL A 82 8.32 -4.80 -0.10
N LEU A 83 8.36 -6.02 0.44
CA LEU A 83 7.28 -6.57 1.27
C LEU A 83 6.98 -5.68 2.48
N GLY A 84 8.02 -5.14 3.11
CA GLY A 84 7.90 -4.20 4.23
C GLY A 84 7.18 -2.90 3.88
N ILE A 85 7.01 -2.58 2.59
CA ILE A 85 6.22 -1.44 2.11
C ILE A 85 4.81 -1.89 1.72
N GLN A 86 4.69 -3.01 1.00
CA GLN A 86 3.42 -3.47 0.43
C GLN A 86 2.45 -4.01 1.48
N VAL A 87 2.94 -4.74 2.48
CA VAL A 87 2.09 -5.35 3.53
C VAL A 87 1.44 -4.29 4.42
N PRO A 88 2.17 -3.30 4.97
CA PRO A 88 1.52 -2.23 5.74
C PRO A 88 0.54 -1.40 4.91
N ALA A 89 0.86 -1.11 3.64
CA ALA A 89 -0.04 -0.37 2.76
C ALA A 89 -1.34 -1.14 2.49
N ALA A 90 -1.24 -2.45 2.22
CA ALA A 90 -2.41 -3.32 2.03
C ALA A 90 -3.33 -3.32 3.26
N LEU A 91 -2.75 -3.38 4.46
CA LEU A 91 -3.48 -3.36 5.73
C LEU A 91 -4.12 -1.99 6.01
N ALA A 92 -3.36 -0.91 5.81
CA ALA A 92 -3.83 0.45 6.04
C ALA A 92 -4.99 0.83 5.10
N ASN A 93 -4.92 0.40 3.84
CA ASN A 93 -5.95 0.63 2.83
C ASN A 93 -7.16 -0.30 2.97
N GLY A 94 -7.14 -1.27 3.89
CA GLY A 94 -8.22 -2.25 4.05
C GLY A 94 -8.33 -3.22 2.86
N GLU A 95 -7.29 -3.37 2.05
CA GLU A 95 -7.26 -4.31 0.94
C GLU A 95 -7.12 -5.75 1.44
N LEU A 96 -6.33 -5.94 2.50
CA LEU A 96 -6.14 -7.20 3.20
C LEU A 96 -6.20 -6.92 4.71
N ASP A 97 -7.06 -7.63 5.42
CA ASP A 97 -7.09 -7.59 6.87
C ASP A 97 -6.02 -8.52 7.49
N GLU A 98 -5.94 -8.49 8.81
CA GLU A 98 -4.98 -9.27 9.60
C GLU A 98 -5.13 -10.77 9.37
N GLU A 99 -6.36 -11.25 9.21
CA GLU A 99 -6.66 -12.67 8.96
C GLU A 99 -6.18 -13.09 7.58
N ALA A 100 -6.50 -12.33 6.54
CA ALA A 100 -6.05 -12.58 5.17
C ALA A 100 -4.51 -12.56 5.05
N LEU A 101 -3.83 -11.64 5.74
CA LEU A 101 -2.37 -11.58 5.74
C LEU A 101 -1.74 -12.80 6.43
N ARG A 102 -2.31 -13.24 7.56
CA ARG A 102 -1.86 -14.46 8.26
C ARG A 102 -2.12 -15.72 7.42
N GLU A 103 -3.21 -15.77 6.66
CA GLU A 103 -3.47 -16.88 5.73
C GLU A 103 -2.44 -16.94 4.59
N LEU A 104 -2.01 -15.79 4.07
CA LEU A 104 -0.92 -15.75 3.08
C LEU A 104 0.39 -16.27 3.64
N VAL A 105 0.69 -16.02 4.91
CA VAL A 105 1.88 -16.57 5.58
C VAL A 105 1.82 -18.11 5.61
N ILE A 106 0.65 -18.67 5.92
CA ILE A 106 0.45 -20.13 5.93
C ILE A 106 0.69 -20.70 4.52
N LEU A 107 0.08 -20.10 3.49
CA LEU A 107 0.32 -20.48 2.10
C LEU A 107 1.81 -20.38 1.71
N ALA A 108 2.48 -19.30 2.09
CA ALA A 108 3.91 -19.10 1.82
C ALA A 108 4.78 -20.17 2.49
N CYS A 109 4.48 -20.58 3.73
CA CYS A 109 5.17 -21.69 4.38
C CYS A 109 5.05 -22.99 3.55
N HIS A 110 3.85 -23.30 3.06
CA HIS A 110 3.59 -24.54 2.33
C HIS A 110 4.15 -24.54 0.90
N TYR A 111 4.09 -23.41 0.18
CA TYR A 111 4.49 -23.33 -1.23
C TYR A 111 5.90 -22.79 -1.46
N ASP A 112 6.43 -21.96 -0.55
CA ASP A 112 7.76 -21.34 -0.66
C ASP A 112 8.69 -21.67 0.52
N GLY A 113 8.25 -22.57 1.40
CA GLY A 113 9.02 -23.12 2.51
C GLY A 113 9.02 -22.26 3.78
N TRP A 114 9.19 -22.94 4.92
CA TRP A 114 9.17 -22.33 6.25
C TRP A 114 10.14 -21.16 6.44
N PRO A 115 11.39 -21.19 5.92
CA PRO A 115 12.29 -20.04 6.05
C PRO A 115 11.74 -18.75 5.43
N ASN A 116 10.98 -18.85 4.33
CA ASN A 116 10.40 -17.70 3.64
C ASN A 116 9.10 -17.26 4.29
N GLY A 117 8.21 -18.21 4.58
CA GLY A 117 6.98 -17.94 5.30
C GLY A 117 7.25 -17.31 6.68
N SER A 118 8.28 -17.76 7.40
CA SER A 118 8.67 -17.17 8.69
C SER A 118 9.17 -15.73 8.57
N ARG A 119 9.87 -15.38 7.48
CA ARG A 119 10.27 -13.98 7.21
C ARG A 119 9.07 -13.12 6.88
N MET A 120 8.16 -13.62 6.04
CA MET A 120 6.89 -12.95 5.75
C MET A 120 6.07 -12.75 7.04
N ASN A 121 6.02 -13.74 7.92
CA ASN A 121 5.35 -13.66 9.20
C ASN A 121 5.86 -12.50 10.05
N SER A 122 7.18 -12.34 10.15
CA SER A 122 7.76 -11.20 10.87
C SER A 122 7.30 -9.86 10.28
N VAL A 123 7.27 -9.73 8.94
CA VAL A 123 6.78 -8.50 8.28
C VAL A 123 5.30 -8.25 8.55
N VAL A 124 4.47 -9.30 8.50
CA VAL A 124 3.03 -9.22 8.76
C VAL A 124 2.75 -8.80 10.20
N GLU A 125 3.32 -9.51 11.18
CA GLU A 125 3.06 -9.21 12.59
C GLU A 125 3.63 -7.83 12.99
N ASP A 126 4.77 -7.42 12.43
CA ASP A 126 5.29 -6.07 12.63
C ASP A 126 4.34 -5.00 12.08
N ALA A 127 3.73 -5.24 10.92
CA ALA A 127 2.76 -4.33 10.32
C ALA A 127 1.48 -4.22 11.17
N ILE A 128 0.95 -5.36 11.64
CA ILE A 128 -0.23 -5.43 12.51
C ILE A 128 0.04 -4.70 13.82
N ALA A 129 1.14 -5.00 14.50
CA ALA A 129 1.48 -4.37 15.77
C ALA A 129 1.66 -2.84 15.64
N LYS A 130 2.22 -2.36 14.51
CA LYS A 130 2.30 -0.91 14.23
C LYS A 130 0.91 -0.30 14.03
N ALA A 131 0.04 -0.97 13.26
CA ALA A 131 -1.32 -0.50 13.02
C ALA A 131 -2.15 -0.44 14.31
N GLU A 132 -2.06 -1.46 15.17
CA GLU A 132 -2.71 -1.48 16.48
C GLU A 132 -2.25 -0.34 17.38
N ARG A 133 -0.93 -0.10 17.46
CA ARG A 133 -0.37 1.03 18.24
C ARG A 133 -0.87 2.38 17.72
N ALA A 134 -0.93 2.55 16.40
CA ALA A 134 -1.45 3.78 15.78
C ALA A 134 -2.92 3.99 16.13
N ARG A 135 -3.75 2.93 16.02
CA ARG A 135 -5.17 2.95 16.41
C ARG A 135 -5.36 3.25 17.90
N ALA A 136 -4.54 2.66 18.77
CA ALA A 136 -4.59 2.91 20.21
C ALA A 136 -4.25 4.37 20.55
N LYS A 137 -3.27 4.97 19.87
CA LYS A 137 -2.89 6.38 20.04
C LYS A 137 -3.96 7.35 19.52
N ALA A 138 -4.70 6.96 18.48
CA ALA A 138 -5.76 7.78 17.88
C ALA A 138 -7.06 7.80 18.69
N ARG A 139 -7.26 6.82 19.59
CA ARG A 139 -8.43 6.79 20.48
C ARG A 139 -8.26 7.85 21.57
N PRO A 140 -9.19 8.81 21.72
CA PRO A 140 -9.12 9.80 22.80
C PRO A 140 -9.11 9.08 24.16
N THR A 141 -8.22 9.50 25.05
CA THR A 141 -8.29 9.09 26.46
C THR A 141 -9.56 9.72 27.05
N GLU A 142 -10.53 8.91 27.46
CA GLU A 142 -11.66 9.36 28.28
C GLU A 142 -11.17 9.95 29.62
#